data_AF-A0A838DR83-F1
#
_entry.id   AF-A0A838DR83-F1
#
_cell.length_a   1.000
_cell.length_b   1.000
_cell.length_c   1.000
_cell.angle_alpha   90.00
_cell.angle_beta   90.00
_cell.angle_gamma   90.00
#
_symmetry.space_group_name_H-M   'P 1'
#
loop_
_entity.id
_entity.type
_entity.pdbx_description
1 polymer ?
#
loop_
_entity_poly.entity_id
_entity_poly.type
_entity_poly.pdbx_seq_one_letter_code
_entity_poly.pdbx_strand_id
1 'polypeptide(L)'
;HSVDPETNYALVVRGRSMIEDHICDGDYVVIKRQPTCENGDIVVAVHLEDGSRGKATLKRFFQEKDHDRVRLQPANSELSPIFITRSEWDREWQVQGKVVAIVRQCGSGRAA
;
A
#
# COMPACT_ATOMS: atom_id res chain seq x y z
N HIS A 1 9.21 17.54 5.21
CA HIS A 1 8.91 17.03 3.87
C HIS A 1 7.69 17.76 3.33
N SER A 2 7.78 18.40 2.17
CA SER A 2 6.63 19.05 1.51
C SER A 2 5.78 17.98 0.81
N VAL A 3 4.51 17.89 1.17
CA VAL A 3 3.51 17.09 0.47
C VAL A 3 2.90 18.01 -0.60
N ASP A 4 3.26 17.79 -1.86
CA ASP A 4 2.72 18.55 -2.99
C ASP A 4 1.29 18.05 -3.35
N PRO A 5 0.24 18.87 -3.22
CA PRO A 5 -1.13 18.46 -3.49
C PRO A 5 -1.40 18.10 -4.96
N GLU A 6 -0.57 18.50 -5.93
CA GLU A 6 -0.77 18.14 -7.34
C GLU A 6 -0.38 16.69 -7.65
N THR A 7 0.49 16.10 -6.83
CA THR A 7 1.04 14.75 -7.04
C THR A 7 0.63 13.73 -5.98
N ASN A 8 -0.04 14.20 -4.91
CA ASN A 8 -0.44 13.37 -3.79
C ASN A 8 -1.97 13.21 -3.71
N TYR A 9 -2.42 12.06 -3.21
CA TYR A 9 -3.83 11.78 -2.96
C TYR A 9 -3.99 10.96 -1.68
N ALA A 10 -5.18 10.96 -1.09
CA ALA A 10 -5.46 10.19 0.12
C ALA A 10 -6.40 9.02 -0.17
N LEU A 11 -6.17 7.89 0.50
CA LEU A 11 -7.09 6.75 0.52
C LEU A 11 -7.49 6.44 1.96
N VAL A 12 -8.72 5.97 2.15
CA VAL A 12 -9.18 5.42 3.42
C VAL A 12 -8.78 3.95 3.49
N VAL A 13 -8.07 3.58 4.54
CA VAL A 13 -7.65 2.21 4.79
C VAL A 13 -8.89 1.39 5.15
N ARG A 14 -9.00 0.23 4.49
CA ARG A 14 -10.01 -0.79 4.79
C ARG A 14 -9.31 -2.09 5.18
N GLY A 15 -9.63 -2.58 6.36
CA GLY A 15 -9.07 -3.81 6.92
C GLY A 15 -7.86 -3.60 7.83
N ARG A 16 -7.22 -4.71 8.22
CA ARG A 16 -6.19 -4.76 9.28
C ARG A 16 -4.83 -5.26 8.79
N SER A 17 -4.57 -5.21 7.48
CA SER A 17 -3.35 -5.84 6.93
C SER A 17 -2.05 -5.13 7.27
N MET A 18 -2.13 -3.92 7.84
CA MET A 18 -0.97 -3.10 8.19
C MET A 18 -1.01 -2.65 9.66
N ILE A 19 -1.70 -3.42 10.53
CA ILE A 19 -1.95 -3.05 11.93
C ILE A 19 -0.67 -2.96 12.77
N GLU A 20 0.34 -3.76 12.46
CA GLU A 20 1.64 -3.75 13.14
C GLU A 20 2.47 -2.50 12.79
N ASP A 21 2.22 -1.90 11.62
CA ASP A 21 2.76 -0.59 11.23
C ASP A 21 1.89 0.57 11.78
N HIS A 22 0.99 0.27 12.73
CA HIS A 22 0.03 1.20 13.30
C HIS A 22 -0.93 1.83 12.29
N ILE A 23 -1.11 1.21 11.11
CA ILE A 23 -2.10 1.60 10.10
C ILE A 23 -3.38 0.79 10.35
N CYS A 24 -4.40 1.47 10.86
CA CYS A 24 -5.66 0.87 11.26
C CYS A 24 -6.77 1.11 10.21
N ASP A 25 -7.83 0.31 10.31
CA ASP A 25 -9.06 0.56 9.56
C ASP A 25 -9.60 1.97 9.87
N GLY A 26 -9.97 2.70 8.83
CA GLY A 26 -10.46 4.07 8.93
C GLY A 26 -9.38 5.15 8.90
N ASP A 27 -8.09 4.80 8.94
CA ASP A 27 -7.02 5.77 8.73
C ASP A 27 -7.02 6.32 7.30
N TYR A 28 -6.56 7.56 7.15
CA TYR A 28 -6.25 8.14 5.86
C TYR A 28 -4.75 7.97 5.59
N VAL A 29 -4.40 7.29 4.51
CA VAL A 29 -3.02 7.23 4.03
C VAL A 29 -2.84 8.24 2.91
N VAL A 30 -1.80 9.06 2.99
CA VAL A 30 -1.40 9.98 1.93
C VAL A 30 -0.38 9.29 1.05
N ILE A 31 -0.65 9.27 -0.24
CA ILE A 31 0.14 8.55 -1.24
C ILE A 31 0.73 9.54 -2.23
N LYS A 32 2.03 9.41 -2.45
CA LYS A 32 2.74 10.06 -3.54
C LYS A 32 2.66 9.22 -4.80
N ARG A 33 2.05 9.78 -5.85
CA ARG A 33 1.99 9.12 -7.17
C ARG A 33 3.38 8.96 -7.71
N GLN A 34 3.80 7.71 -7.89
CA GLN A 34 5.05 7.37 -8.53
C GLN A 34 5.00 5.90 -9.02
N PRO A 35 5.59 5.60 -10.18
CA PRO A 35 5.59 4.24 -10.73
C PRO A 35 6.64 3.33 -10.07
N THR A 36 7.58 3.90 -9.32
CA THR A 36 8.71 3.19 -8.73
C THR A 36 8.59 3.13 -7.21
N CYS A 37 9.16 2.08 -6.61
CA CYS A 37 9.23 1.89 -5.17
C CYS A 37 10.48 1.10 -4.81
N GLU A 38 10.92 1.22 -3.57
CA GLU A 38 12.08 0.53 -3.03
C GLU A 38 11.66 -0.59 -2.08
N ASN A 39 12.58 -1.52 -1.84
CA ASN A 39 12.34 -2.59 -0.86
C ASN A 39 12.09 -2.00 0.52
N GLY A 40 10.97 -2.42 1.14
CA GLY A 40 10.53 -1.91 2.43
C GLY A 40 9.53 -0.76 2.34
N ASP A 41 9.26 -0.22 1.15
CA ASP A 41 8.24 0.83 0.98
C ASP A 41 6.83 0.27 1.16
N ILE A 42 5.97 1.05 1.83
CA ILE A 42 4.53 0.78 1.85
C ILE A 42 3.93 1.38 0.58
N VAL A 43 3.36 0.53 -0.26
CA VAL A 43 2.86 0.91 -1.57
C VAL A 43 1.38 0.60 -1.72
N VAL A 44 0.72 1.37 -2.58
CA VAL A 44 -0.58 1.03 -3.13
C VAL A 44 -0.35 0.28 -4.44
N ALA A 45 -0.55 -1.03 -4.40
CA ALA A 45 -0.50 -1.88 -5.58
C ALA A 45 -1.93 -2.21 -6.02
N VAL A 46 -2.18 -2.21 -7.32
CA VAL A 46 -3.48 -2.57 -7.91
C VAL A 46 -3.26 -3.80 -8.77
N HIS A 47 -4.03 -4.85 -8.50
CA HIS A 47 -4.10 -6.03 -9.36
C HIS A 47 -5.17 -5.80 -10.42
N LEU A 48 -4.77 -5.76 -11.69
CA LEU A 48 -5.59 -5.47 -12.87
C LEU A 48 -6.19 -6.77 -13.43
N GLU A 49 -7.33 -7.20 -12.89
CA GLU A 49 -8.10 -8.29 -13.51
C GLU A 49 -8.72 -7.80 -14.83
N ASP A 50 -8.43 -8.51 -15.93
CA ASP A 50 -8.99 -8.30 -17.28
C ASP A 50 -8.97 -6.85 -17.79
N GLY A 51 -7.97 -6.08 -17.40
CA GLY A 51 -7.68 -4.75 -17.94
C GLY A 51 -8.69 -3.64 -17.60
N SER A 52 -9.63 -3.84 -16.68
CA SER A 52 -10.76 -2.90 -16.48
C SER A 52 -10.96 -2.39 -15.05
N ARG A 53 -10.85 -3.24 -14.01
CA ARG A 53 -11.09 -2.81 -12.62
C ARG A 53 -10.30 -3.66 -11.65
N GLY A 54 -9.25 -3.07 -11.09
CA GLY A 54 -8.39 -3.76 -10.14
C GLY A 54 -8.69 -3.48 -8.69
N LYS A 55 -8.32 -4.41 -7.80
CA LYS A 55 -8.39 -4.21 -6.34
C LYS A 55 -7.10 -3.58 -5.84
N ALA A 56 -7.21 -2.37 -5.27
CA ALA A 56 -6.09 -1.74 -4.59
C ALA A 56 -5.79 -2.44 -3.26
N THR A 57 -4.52 -2.72 -3.00
CA THR A 57 -4.01 -3.29 -1.75
C THR A 57 -2.90 -2.40 -1.20
N LEU A 58 -2.86 -2.30 0.13
CA LEU A 58 -1.79 -1.64 0.87
C LEU A 58 -0.88 -2.72 1.48
N LYS A 59 0.35 -2.80 1.02
CA LYS A 59 1.34 -3.79 1.47
C LYS A 59 2.74 -3.19 1.40
N ARG A 60 3.67 -3.80 2.13
CA ARG A 60 5.09 -3.50 2.01
C ARG A 60 5.68 -4.24 0.82
N PHE A 61 6.34 -3.51 -0.07
CA PHE A 61 6.94 -4.06 -1.28
C PHE A 61 8.33 -4.61 -1.01
N PHE A 62 8.61 -5.79 -1.56
CA PHE A 62 9.95 -6.35 -1.62
C PHE A 62 10.17 -7.05 -2.96
N GLN A 63 11.23 -6.66 -3.65
CA GLN A 63 11.83 -7.42 -4.73
C GLN A 63 12.78 -8.45 -4.13
N GLU A 64 12.53 -9.73 -4.41
CA GLU A 64 13.36 -10.83 -3.91
C GLU A 64 14.72 -10.86 -4.64
N LYS A 65 15.73 -11.47 -4.00
CA LYS A 65 17.14 -11.40 -4.45
C LYS A 65 17.40 -12.04 -5.81
N ASP A 66 16.56 -12.98 -6.20
CA ASP A 66 16.58 -13.63 -7.52
C ASP A 66 15.97 -12.75 -8.62
N HIS A 67 15.37 -11.61 -8.26
CA HIS A 67 14.62 -10.70 -9.14
C HIS A 67 13.49 -11.37 -9.94
N ASP A 68 13.15 -12.62 -9.61
CA ASP A 68 12.17 -13.44 -10.34
C ASP A 68 10.76 -13.30 -9.74
N ARG A 69 10.65 -12.70 -8.56
CA ARG A 69 9.37 -12.48 -7.90
C ARG A 69 9.34 -11.23 -7.03
N VAL A 70 8.13 -10.72 -6.86
CA VAL A 70 7.77 -9.65 -5.94
C VAL A 70 7.03 -10.26 -4.76
N ARG A 71 7.38 -9.83 -3.55
CA ARG A 71 6.65 -10.14 -2.33
C ARG A 71 5.92 -8.89 -1.84
N LEU A 72 4.60 -8.99 -1.73
CA LEU A 72 3.75 -8.03 -1.03
C LEU A 72 3.52 -8.52 0.39
N GLN A 73 4.21 -7.88 1.33
CA GLN A 73 4.20 -8.26 2.74
C GLN A 73 3.15 -7.45 3.52
N PRO A 74 2.17 -8.09 4.16
CA PRO A 74 1.35 -7.42 5.18
C PRO A 74 2.20 -7.13 6.43
N ALA A 75 1.87 -6.04 7.13
CA ALA A 75 2.30 -5.79 8.50
C ALA A 75 1.19 -6.25 9.46
N ASN A 76 0.94 -7.56 9.41
CA ASN A 76 0.02 -8.29 10.27
C ASN A 76 0.45 -9.77 10.26
N SER A 77 0.91 -10.29 11.41
CA SER A 77 1.39 -11.65 11.59
C SER A 77 0.36 -12.74 11.26
N GLU A 78 -0.93 -12.42 11.31
CA GLU A 78 -2.03 -13.34 10.99
C GLU A 78 -2.23 -13.51 9.47
N LEU A 79 -1.59 -12.67 8.64
CA LEU A 79 -1.74 -12.69 7.19
C LEU A 79 -0.47 -13.17 6.51
N SER A 80 -0.62 -14.11 5.58
CA SER A 80 0.49 -14.61 4.76
C SER A 80 0.95 -13.58 3.73
N PRO A 81 2.27 -13.51 3.43
CA PRO A 81 2.79 -12.72 2.32
C PRO A 81 2.25 -13.23 0.98
N ILE A 82 2.07 -12.31 0.03
CA ILE A 82 1.68 -12.65 -1.34
C ILE A 82 2.95 -12.64 -2.20
N PHE A 83 3.24 -13.74 -2.87
CA PHE A 83 4.35 -13.85 -3.81
C PHE A 83 3.81 -13.86 -5.23
N ILE A 84 4.35 -12.98 -6.07
CA ILE A 84 3.91 -12.74 -7.45
C ILE A 84 5.13 -12.91 -8.34
N THR A 85 5.02 -13.70 -9.39
CA THR A 85 6.13 -13.87 -10.35
C THR A 85 6.42 -12.56 -11.08
N ARG A 86 7.65 -12.37 -11.56
CA ARG A 86 8.00 -11.14 -12.27
C ARG A 86 7.12 -10.92 -13.51
N SER A 87 6.85 -11.99 -14.26
CA SER A 87 6.00 -11.94 -15.44
C SER A 87 4.53 -11.59 -15.13
N GLU A 88 3.99 -12.07 -14.01
CA GLU A 88 2.64 -11.70 -13.57
C GLU A 88 2.62 -10.25 -13.06
N TRP A 89 3.63 -9.83 -12.31
CA TRP A 89 3.75 -8.46 -11.81
C TRP A 89 3.73 -7.44 -12.96
N ASP A 90 4.54 -7.67 -14.00
CA ASP A 90 4.67 -6.73 -15.12
C ASP A 90 3.41 -6.71 -16.02
N ARG A 91 2.55 -7.74 -15.97
CA ARG A 91 1.34 -7.85 -16.80
C ARG A 91 0.05 -7.46 -16.08
N GLU A 92 -0.07 -7.81 -14.82
CA GLU A 92 -1.31 -7.74 -14.05
C GLU A 92 -1.23 -6.80 -12.85
N TRP A 93 -0.05 -6.27 -12.51
CA TRP A 93 0.09 -5.40 -11.34
C TRP A 93 0.61 -4.01 -11.70
N GLN A 94 0.09 -3.02 -10.99
CA GLN A 94 0.55 -1.64 -11.12
C GLN A 94 0.75 -0.99 -9.75
N VAL A 95 1.91 -0.38 -9.55
CA VAL A 95 2.15 0.51 -8.40
C VAL A 95 1.56 1.87 -8.72
N GLN A 96 0.62 2.30 -7.88
CA GLN A 96 0.01 3.63 -7.99
C GLN A 96 0.81 4.70 -7.24
N GLY A 97 1.51 4.28 -6.18
CA GLY A 97 2.34 5.19 -5.41
C GLY A 97 2.80 4.62 -4.08
N LYS A 98 3.59 5.45 -3.39
CA LYS A 98 4.19 5.18 -2.07
C LYS A 98 3.46 5.97 -0.99
N VAL A 99 3.21 5.35 0.15
CA VAL A 99 2.68 6.02 1.33
C VAL A 99 3.74 6.96 1.92
N VAL A 100 3.39 8.23 2.09
CA VAL A 100 4.28 9.26 2.64
C VAL A 100 3.81 9.81 3.98
N ALA A 101 2.53 9.64 4.32
CA ALA A 101 2.00 10.03 5.62
C ALA A 101 0.75 9.20 5.98
N ILE A 102 0.46 9.13 7.27
CA ILE A 102 -0.76 8.53 7.83
C ILE A 102 -1.44 9.62 8.66
N VAL A 103 -2.72 9.81 8.44
CA VAL A 103 -3.57 10.76 9.16
C VAL A 103 -4.69 9.98 9.82
N ARG A 104 -4.69 9.99 11.16
CA ARG A 104 -5.76 9.42 11.97
C ARG A 104 -6.56 10.55 12.58
N GLN A 105 -7.88 10.56 12.34
CA GLN A 105 -8.76 11.42 13.09
C GLN A 105 -8.88 10.86 14.52
N CYS A 106 -8.22 11.52 15.47
CA CYS A 106 -8.50 11.28 16.87
C CYS A 106 -9.85 11.93 17.14
N GLY A 107 -10.88 11.13 17.40
CA GLY A 107 -12.19 11.66 17.75
C GLY A 107 -12.03 12.67 18.90
N SER A 108 -12.65 13.83 18.76
CA SER A 108 -12.83 14.74 19.88
C SER A 108 -13.45 13.93 21.00
N GLY A 109 -12.64 13.62 22.02
CA GLY A 109 -13.19 13.11 23.26
C GLY A 109 -14.23 14.13 23.71
N ARG A 110 -15.51 13.74 23.69
CA ARG A 110 -16.42 14.29 24.67
C ARG A 110 -15.80 13.86 26.00
N ALA A 111 -15.08 14.78 26.62
CA ALA A 111 -14.86 14.75 28.05
C ALA A 111 -16.26 14.60 28.67
N ALA A 112 -16.51 13.42 29.21
CA ALA A 112 -17.62 13.16 30.11
C ALA A 112 -17.10 13.37 31.53
#